data_AF-A0A9E0E4S7-F1
#
_entry.id   AF-A0A9E0E4S7-F1
#
_cell.length_a   1.000
_cell.length_b   1.000
_cell.length_c   1.000
_cell.angle_alpha   90.00
_cell.angle_beta   90.00
_cell.angle_gamma   90.00
#
_symmetry.space_group_name_H-M   'P 1'
#
loop_
_entity.id
_entity.type
_entity.pdbx_description
1 polymer ?
#
loop_
_entity_poly.entity_id
_entity_poly.type
_entity_poly.pdbx_seq_one_letter_code
_entity_poly.pdbx_strand_id
1 'polypeptide(L)'
;MTRFAPLAVLIAMLCAAPAAAQLSVDVTDDSGSASLKIAVPALPPGQSVTTPAGTTDELGVKIAQVIADDLRHSGLFAPTGPEGTRTIAMAEVMAPNYASWG
;
A
#
# COMPACT_ATOMS: atom_id res chain seq x y z
N MET A 1 45.05 -6.34 -53.07
CA MET A 1 44.73 -7.38 -52.07
C MET A 1 45.59 -7.07 -50.85
N THR A 2 45.15 -6.67 -49.66
CA THR A 2 43.85 -6.50 -48.97
C THR A 2 44.21 -5.63 -47.75
N ARG A 3 43.48 -4.53 -47.50
CA ARG A 3 43.64 -3.69 -46.30
C ARG A 3 42.48 -3.96 -45.34
N PHE A 4 42.78 -4.30 -44.09
CA PHE A 4 41.80 -4.32 -43.00
C PHE A 4 42.44 -3.80 -41.71
N ALA A 5 42.16 -2.54 -41.40
CA ALA A 5 42.05 -2.00 -40.05
C ALA A 5 40.53 -1.86 -39.76
N PRO A 6 40.04 -1.54 -38.56
CA PRO A 6 40.46 -1.83 -37.18
C PRO A 6 39.25 -2.37 -36.38
N LEU A 7 39.18 -3.67 -36.11
CA LEU A 7 38.00 -4.30 -35.47
C LEU A 7 37.88 -4.01 -33.95
N ALA A 8 38.86 -3.36 -33.34
CA ALA A 8 38.97 -3.32 -31.88
C ALA A 8 38.08 -2.26 -31.17
N VAL A 9 37.52 -1.27 -31.88
CA VAL A 9 36.73 -0.20 -31.24
C VAL A 9 35.25 -0.57 -31.04
N LEU A 10 34.75 -1.61 -31.71
CA LEU A 10 33.32 -2.00 -31.62
C LEU A 10 33.01 -2.98 -30.47
N ILE A 11 33.95 -3.25 -29.56
CA ILE A 11 33.72 -4.20 -28.44
C ILE A 11 33.22 -3.48 -27.18
N ALA A 12 33.28 -2.14 -27.11
CA ALA A 12 33.04 -1.40 -25.86
C ALA A 12 31.59 -0.89 -25.65
N MET A 13 30.64 -1.11 -26.56
CA MET A 13 29.32 -0.44 -26.48
C MET A 13 28.08 -1.36 -26.42
N LEU A 14 28.21 -2.69 -26.43
CA LEU A 14 27.03 -3.55 -26.60
C LEU A 14 26.45 -4.19 -25.33
N CYS A 15 26.99 -3.93 -24.14
CA CYS A 15 26.55 -4.64 -22.93
C CYS A 15 26.36 -3.72 -21.71
N ALA A 16 25.57 -2.66 -21.84
CA ALA A 16 24.96 -2.01 -20.68
C ALA A 16 23.51 -2.51 -20.55
N ALA A 17 23.34 -3.76 -20.11
CA ALA A 17 22.01 -4.28 -19.78
C ALA A 17 21.53 -3.61 -18.48
N PRO A 18 20.28 -3.11 -18.41
CA PRO A 18 19.74 -2.64 -17.15
C PRO A 18 19.63 -3.84 -16.21
N ALA A 19 20.27 -3.78 -15.05
CA ALA A 19 20.05 -4.75 -14.00
C ALA A 19 18.63 -4.54 -13.45
N ALA A 20 17.66 -5.26 -14.01
CA ALA A 20 16.35 -5.39 -13.40
C ALA A 20 16.53 -6.17 -12.11
N ALA A 21 16.58 -5.48 -10.97
CA ALA A 21 16.54 -6.10 -9.66
C ALA A 21 15.20 -6.83 -9.51
N GLN A 22 15.21 -8.13 -9.78
CA GLN A 22 14.03 -8.98 -9.67
C GLN A 22 13.82 -9.29 -8.18
N LEU A 23 12.95 -8.53 -7.52
CA LEU A 23 12.57 -8.79 -6.13
C LEU A 23 11.68 -10.04 -6.12
N SER A 24 12.26 -11.20 -5.75
CA SER A 24 11.51 -12.44 -5.53
C SER A 24 11.07 -12.47 -4.07
N VAL A 25 9.79 -12.20 -3.83
CA VAL A 25 9.20 -12.36 -2.50
C VAL A 25 8.66 -13.79 -2.42
N ASP A 26 9.35 -14.64 -1.69
CA ASP A 26 8.87 -15.97 -1.32
C ASP A 26 8.07 -15.85 -0.02
N VAL A 27 6.75 -16.01 -0.11
CA VAL A 27 5.87 -16.07 1.06
C VAL A 27 5.65 -17.55 1.37
N THR A 28 6.58 -18.16 2.10
CA THR A 28 6.34 -19.46 2.74
C THR A 28 5.57 -19.22 4.04
N ASP A 29 4.25 -19.09 3.95
CA ASP A 29 3.35 -19.38 5.07
C ASP A 29 2.33 -20.43 4.61
N ASP A 30 2.54 -21.66 5.09
CA ASP A 30 1.68 -22.83 4.85
C ASP A 30 0.48 -22.85 5.83
N SER A 31 0.20 -21.73 6.50
CA SER A 31 -0.99 -21.56 7.33
C SER A 31 -2.21 -21.35 6.43
N GLY A 32 -2.81 -22.44 5.97
CA GLY A 32 -4.02 -22.42 5.15
C GLY A 32 -5.10 -21.43 5.64
N SER A 33 -5.47 -20.50 4.75
CA SER A 33 -6.86 -20.03 4.59
C SER A 33 -7.52 -19.23 5.72
N ALA A 34 -6.79 -18.51 6.56
CA ALA A 34 -7.38 -17.57 7.52
C ALA A 34 -6.76 -16.17 7.39
N SER A 35 -7.22 -15.39 6.40
CA SER A 35 -6.87 -13.97 6.28
C SER A 35 -7.09 -13.24 7.61
N LEU A 36 -6.11 -12.47 8.07
CA LEU A 36 -6.17 -11.79 9.36
C LEU A 36 -7.25 -10.69 9.32
N LYS A 37 -8.21 -10.75 10.25
CA LYS A 37 -9.30 -9.77 10.35
C LYS A 37 -8.78 -8.47 10.95
N ILE A 38 -9.08 -7.36 10.30
CA ILE A 38 -8.69 -6.02 10.75
C ILE A 38 -9.79 -5.01 10.44
N ALA A 39 -10.05 -4.09 11.36
CA ALA A 39 -11.00 -3.00 11.17
C ALA A 39 -10.26 -1.72 10.79
N VAL A 40 -10.70 -1.04 9.74
CA VAL A 40 -10.13 0.23 9.25
C VAL A 40 -11.22 1.30 9.30
N PRO A 41 -11.40 2.00 10.44
CA PRO A 41 -12.39 3.06 10.56
C PRO A 41 -12.01 4.32 9.78
N ALA A 42 -13.01 5.14 9.51
CA ALA A 42 -12.79 6.48 8.98
C ALA A 42 -11.86 7.28 9.90
N LEU A 43 -10.90 7.99 9.30
CA LEU A 43 -9.93 8.78 10.06
C LEU A 43 -10.57 10.10 10.50
N PRO A 44 -10.76 10.34 11.81
CA PRO A 44 -11.44 11.55 12.26
C PRO A 44 -10.51 12.76 12.13
N PRO A 45 -10.97 13.88 11.57
CA PRO A 45 -10.19 15.11 11.57
C PRO A 45 -10.30 15.84 12.91
N GLY A 46 -9.26 16.59 13.29
CA GLY A 46 -9.29 17.51 14.43
C GLY A 46 -10.44 18.52 14.36
N GLN A 47 -10.68 19.05 13.15
CA GLN A 47 -11.80 19.90 12.76
C GLN A 47 -12.12 19.62 11.29
N SER A 48 -13.41 19.67 10.92
CA SER A 48 -13.80 19.54 9.51
C SER A 48 -13.53 20.85 8.77
N VAL A 49 -12.66 20.82 7.77
CA VAL A 49 -12.28 21.98 6.95
C VAL A 49 -12.42 21.63 5.47
N THR A 50 -12.78 22.62 4.66
CA THR A 50 -12.91 22.43 3.20
C THR A 50 -11.54 22.51 2.54
N THR A 51 -11.25 21.54 1.67
CA THR A 51 -10.08 21.53 0.80
C THR A 51 -10.52 21.44 -0.67
N PRO A 52 -9.63 21.68 -1.64
CA PRO A 52 -9.95 21.44 -3.05
C PRO A 52 -10.36 20.00 -3.39
N ALA A 53 -9.99 19.03 -2.54
CA ALA A 53 -10.30 17.61 -2.74
C ALA A 53 -11.56 17.14 -1.97
N GLY A 54 -12.30 18.07 -1.35
CA GLY A 54 -13.43 17.81 -0.47
C GLY A 54 -13.15 18.25 0.97
N THR A 55 -14.08 17.97 1.88
CA THR A 55 -13.89 18.22 3.31
C THR A 55 -12.93 17.20 3.92
N THR A 56 -12.25 17.56 5.02
CA THR A 56 -11.33 16.63 5.71
C THR A 56 -12.03 15.41 6.29
N ASP A 57 -13.32 15.50 6.57
CA ASP A 57 -14.15 14.35 6.97
C ASP A 57 -14.27 13.34 5.82
N GLU A 58 -14.63 13.82 4.63
CA GLU A 58 -14.70 13.00 3.41
C GLU A 58 -13.33 12.41 3.03
N LEU A 59 -12.25 13.19 3.19
CA LEU A 59 -10.89 12.70 2.96
C LEU A 59 -10.52 11.58 3.93
N GLY A 60 -10.91 11.70 5.21
CA GLY A 60 -10.66 10.67 6.22
C GLY A 60 -11.29 9.32 5.87
N VAL A 61 -12.52 9.34 5.34
CA VAL A 61 -13.20 8.15 4.82
C VAL A 61 -12.48 7.58 3.60
N LYS A 62 -12.11 8.44 2.63
CA LYS A 62 -11.43 8.00 1.40
C LYS A 62 -10.05 7.37 1.68
N ILE A 63 -9.28 7.94 2.60
CA ILE A 63 -7.98 7.40 2.98
C ILE A 63 -8.16 6.03 3.66
N ALA A 64 -9.13 5.90 4.57
CA ALA A 64 -9.45 4.62 5.19
C ALA A 64 -9.85 3.55 4.15
N GLN A 65 -10.61 3.94 3.12
CA GLN A 65 -10.95 3.03 2.01
C GLN A 65 -9.71 2.54 1.27
N VAL A 66 -8.78 3.44 0.91
CA VAL A 66 -7.53 3.08 0.22
C VAL A 66 -6.71 2.11 1.07
N ILE A 67 -6.62 2.32 2.39
CA ILE A 67 -5.93 1.41 3.30
C ILE A 67 -6.61 0.03 3.32
N ALA A 68 -7.93 -0.02 3.43
CA ALA A 68 -8.67 -1.28 3.40
C ALA A 68 -8.49 -2.03 2.06
N ASP A 69 -8.46 -1.30 0.95
CA ASP A 69 -8.24 -1.87 -0.37
C ASP A 69 -6.81 -2.42 -0.52
N ASP A 70 -5.79 -1.70 -0.05
CA ASP A 70 -4.39 -2.14 -0.08
C ASP A 70 -4.17 -3.41 0.76
N LEU A 71 -4.71 -3.42 1.99
CA LEU A 71 -4.68 -4.59 2.87
C LEU A 71 -5.37 -5.80 2.21
N ARG A 72 -6.50 -5.60 1.54
CA ARG A 72 -7.21 -6.66 0.82
C ARG A 72 -6.42 -7.16 -0.40
N HIS A 73 -5.80 -6.27 -1.16
CA HIS A 73 -4.96 -6.64 -2.32
C HIS A 73 -3.68 -7.39 -1.93
N SER A 74 -3.18 -7.22 -0.70
CA SER A 74 -2.06 -8.01 -0.20
C SER A 74 -2.36 -9.52 -0.10
N GLY A 75 -3.64 -9.91 -0.02
CA GLY A 75 -4.06 -11.30 0.17
C GLY A 75 -3.88 -11.83 1.61
N LEU A 76 -3.24 -11.07 2.51
CA LEU A 76 -2.98 -11.47 3.89
C LEU A 76 -4.11 -11.11 4.87
N PHE A 77 -4.92 -10.11 4.52
CA PHE A 77 -5.92 -9.54 5.43
C PHE A 77 -7.35 -9.65 4.89
N ALA A 78 -8.31 -9.74 5.81
CA ALA A 78 -9.74 -9.57 5.56
C ALA A 78 -10.22 -8.28 6.25
N PRO A 79 -9.97 -7.10 5.65
CA PRO A 79 -10.30 -5.83 6.27
C PRO A 79 -11.80 -5.53 6.24
N THR A 80 -12.31 -4.91 7.31
CA THR A 80 -13.60 -4.22 7.32
C THR A 80 -13.35 -2.73 7.14
N GLY A 81 -13.84 -2.17 6.04
CA GLY A 81 -13.61 -0.79 5.64
C GLY A 81 -14.40 0.24 6.48
N PRO A 82 -14.26 1.53 6.15
CA PRO A 82 -14.87 2.62 6.91
C PRO A 82 -16.40 2.55 6.97
N GLU A 83 -17.08 1.98 5.97
CA GLU A 83 -18.55 1.81 6.01
C GLU A 83 -19.03 0.69 6.94
N GLY A 84 -18.18 -0.32 7.20
CA GLY A 84 -18.51 -1.48 8.02
C GLY A 84 -18.05 -1.34 9.48
N THR A 85 -17.46 -0.19 9.83
CA THR A 85 -16.88 0.06 11.15
C THR A 85 -17.62 1.16 11.89
N ARG A 86 -17.49 1.14 13.23
CA ARG A 86 -17.97 2.22 14.08
C ARG A 86 -17.16 3.50 13.80
N THR A 87 -17.84 4.65 13.80
CA THR A 87 -17.19 5.96 13.80
C THR A 87 -16.37 6.17 15.07
N ILE A 88 -15.10 6.55 14.89
CA ILE A 88 -14.16 6.84 15.98
C ILE A 88 -14.06 8.36 16.15
N ALA A 89 -14.17 8.85 17.38
CA ALA A 89 -13.98 10.27 17.66
C ALA A 89 -12.50 10.63 17.77
N MET A 90 -12.13 11.89 17.50
CA MET A 90 -10.73 12.35 17.63
C MET A 90 -10.13 12.10 19.03
N ALA A 91 -10.95 12.15 20.08
CA ALA A 91 -10.50 11.87 21.45
C ALA A 91 -10.04 10.40 21.64
N GLU A 92 -10.62 9.47 20.87
CA GLU A 92 -10.31 8.04 20.95
C GLU A 92 -9.01 7.68 20.19
N VAL A 93 -8.47 8.58 19.36
CA VAL A 93 -7.23 8.31 18.58
C VAL A 93 -6.02 8.12 19.49
N MET A 94 -5.94 8.86 20.60
CA MET A 94 -4.87 8.72 21.60
C MET A 94 -5.28 7.84 22.79
N ALA A 95 -6.58 7.58 22.96
CA ALA A 95 -7.14 6.79 24.05
C ALA A 95 -8.26 5.88 23.52
N PRO A 96 -7.92 4.75 22.87
CA PRO A 96 -8.91 3.90 22.21
C PRO A 96 -9.91 3.32 23.21
N ASN A 97 -11.19 3.32 22.84
CA ASN A 97 -12.19 2.54 23.55
C ASN A 97 -12.06 1.05 23.18
N TYR A 98 -11.14 0.34 23.81
CA TYR A 98 -10.84 -1.06 23.46
C TYR A 98 -12.05 -1.99 23.53
N ALA A 99 -13.05 -1.71 24.38
CA ALA A 99 -14.26 -2.51 24.48
C ALA A 99 -15.11 -2.52 23.19
N SER A 100 -14.93 -1.54 22.30
CA SER A 100 -15.62 -1.50 21.00
C SER A 100 -14.88 -2.22 19.87
N TRP A 101 -13.69 -2.78 20.12
CA TRP A 101 -12.89 -3.51 19.13
C TRP A 101 -12.98 -5.02 19.44
N GLY A 102 -13.91 -5.70 18.77
CA GLY A 102 -14.17 -7.14 18.96
C GLY A 102 -15.15 -7.69 17.94
#